data_AF-A0A7W2IBX0-F1
#
_entry.id   AF-A0A7W2IBX0-F1
#
_cell.length_a   1.000
_cell.length_b   1.000
_cell.length_c   1.000
_cell.angle_alpha   90.00
_cell.angle_beta   90.00
_cell.angle_gamma   90.00
#
_symmetry.space_group_name_H-M   'P 1'
#
loop_
_entity.id
_entity.type
_entity.pdbx_description
1 polymer ?
#
loop_
_entity_poly.entity_id
_entity_poly.type
_entity_poly.pdbx_seq_one_letter_code
_entity_poly.pdbx_strand_id
1 'polypeptide(L)'
;MEPEKVGTYPALVKSGAGYFYDEVLEYRVWLHPERGAFRRNGGNDYFVAFAQYERALAFSQRSKGAEEPLVLIRQSRYVNEPIPGKFEVVNGERLTEWQVQWLVGSKRTPGAIERFLEEHKK
;
A
#
# COMPACT_ATOMS: atom_id res chain seq x y z
N MET A 1 8.32 2.03 -10.93
CA MET A 1 7.65 0.72 -10.95
C MET A 1 8.37 -0.19 -11.94
N GLU A 2 8.78 -1.37 -11.49
CA GLU A 2 9.47 -2.40 -12.27
C GLU A 2 8.50 -3.59 -12.49
N PRO A 3 7.89 -3.75 -13.68
CA PRO A 3 6.84 -4.75 -13.90
C PRO A 3 7.28 -6.19 -13.63
N GLU A 4 8.56 -6.52 -13.85
CA GLU A 4 9.13 -7.84 -13.60
C GLU A 4 9.20 -8.22 -12.11
N LYS A 5 9.09 -7.25 -11.19
CA LYS A 5 9.10 -7.51 -9.74
C LYS A 5 7.70 -7.71 -9.15
N VAL A 6 6.64 -7.47 -9.92
CA VAL A 6 5.26 -7.66 -9.46
C VAL A 6 5.03 -9.12 -9.05
N GLY A 7 4.50 -9.32 -7.85
CA GLY A 7 4.25 -10.61 -7.22
C GLY A 7 5.44 -11.21 -6.49
N THR A 8 6.60 -10.56 -6.49
CA THR A 8 7.82 -11.05 -5.81
C THR A 8 8.01 -10.46 -4.41
N TYR A 9 7.28 -9.40 -4.07
CA TYR A 9 7.36 -8.76 -2.77
C TYR A 9 6.68 -9.60 -1.68
N PRO A 10 7.12 -9.50 -0.41
CA PRO A 10 6.52 -10.25 0.70
C PRO A 10 5.01 -10.04 0.80
N ALA A 11 4.28 -11.13 1.04
CA ALA A 11 2.83 -11.10 1.23
C ALA A 11 2.44 -10.23 2.44
N LEU A 12 3.08 -10.50 3.58
CA LEU A 12 2.82 -9.80 4.83
C LEU A 12 3.71 -8.58 4.95
N VAL A 13 3.11 -7.41 4.76
CA VAL A 13 3.73 -6.11 5.02
C VAL A 13 2.90 -5.36 6.06
N LYS A 14 3.45 -4.27 6.61
CA LYS A 14 2.64 -3.41 7.47
C LYS A 14 1.49 -2.81 6.65
N SER A 15 0.32 -2.70 7.28
CA SER A 15 -0.82 -1.99 6.71
C SER A 15 -0.89 -0.59 7.31
N GLY A 16 -1.13 0.41 6.47
CA GLY A 16 -1.32 1.79 6.89
C GLY A 16 -0.05 2.50 7.37
N ALA A 17 -0.28 3.66 8.00
CA ALA A 17 0.72 4.63 8.46
C ALA A 17 1.60 5.27 7.38
N GLY A 18 2.14 6.44 7.70
CA GLY A 18 2.88 7.29 6.77
C GLY A 18 1.99 8.30 6.08
N TYR A 19 2.58 9.43 5.71
CA TYR A 19 1.92 10.54 5.03
C TYR A 19 2.38 10.70 3.58
N PHE A 20 3.50 10.06 3.24
CA PHE A 20 4.12 10.17 1.93
C PHE A 20 4.60 8.82 1.43
N TYR A 21 4.66 8.64 0.11
CA TYR A 21 5.27 7.48 -0.53
C TYR A 21 6.32 7.89 -1.55
N ASP A 22 7.28 7.00 -1.79
CA ASP A 22 8.34 7.21 -2.79
C ASP A 22 7.98 6.56 -4.12
N GLU A 23 7.56 5.30 -4.07
CA GLU A 23 7.32 4.50 -5.27
C GLU A 23 6.13 3.56 -5.08
N VAL A 24 5.32 3.44 -6.14
CA VAL A 24 4.31 2.37 -6.27
C VAL A 24 5.00 1.14 -6.83
N LEU A 25 4.89 0.03 -6.11
CA LEU A 25 5.54 -1.24 -6.46
C LEU A 25 4.59 -2.20 -7.17
N GLU A 26 3.37 -2.35 -6.65
CA GLU A 26 2.34 -3.23 -7.22
C GLU A 26 0.96 -2.94 -6.64
N TYR A 27 -0.08 -3.37 -7.34
CA TYR A 27 -1.46 -3.37 -6.85
C TYR A 27 -1.86 -4.78 -6.44
N ARG A 28 -2.43 -4.94 -5.26
CA ARG A 28 -2.79 -6.24 -4.68
C ARG A 28 -4.28 -6.33 -4.50
N VAL A 29 -4.85 -7.41 -5.02
CA VAL A 29 -6.25 -7.78 -4.76
C VAL A 29 -6.22 -8.98 -3.82
N TRP A 30 -6.67 -8.79 -2.59
CA TRP A 30 -6.81 -9.85 -1.60
C TRP A 30 -8.08 -10.66 -1.88
N LEU A 31 -7.98 -11.98 -1.73
CA LEU A 31 -9.04 -12.95 -1.96
C LEU A 31 -9.22 -13.81 -0.71
N HIS A 32 -10.49 -13.97 -0.36
CA HIS A 32 -10.96 -14.53 0.88
C HIS A 32 -11.81 -15.78 0.59
N PRO A 33 -11.26 -17.00 0.74
CA PRO A 33 -12.00 -18.22 0.44
C PRO A 33 -13.25 -18.42 1.30
N GLU A 34 -13.28 -17.86 2.51
CA GLU A 34 -14.45 -17.80 3.38
C GLU A 34 -15.56 -16.89 2.83
N ARG A 35 -15.22 -15.90 1.99
CA ARG A 35 -16.16 -15.05 1.25
C ARG A 35 -16.49 -15.60 -0.14
N GLY A 36 -16.11 -16.84 -0.43
CA GLY A 36 -16.42 -17.53 -1.68
C GLY A 36 -15.38 -17.35 -2.79
N ALA A 37 -14.18 -16.85 -2.47
CA ALA A 37 -13.06 -16.91 -3.40
C ALA A 37 -12.61 -18.37 -3.63
N PHE A 38 -11.94 -18.60 -4.77
CA PHE A 38 -11.40 -19.92 -5.06
C PHE A 38 -10.41 -20.35 -3.97
N ARG A 39 -10.59 -21.54 -3.40
CA ARG A 39 -9.68 -22.06 -2.37
C ARG A 39 -8.35 -22.44 -3.00
N ARG A 40 -7.30 -21.73 -2.59
CA ARG A 40 -5.91 -22.06 -2.92
C ARG A 40 -5.16 -22.38 -1.62
N ASN A 41 -4.19 -23.29 -1.67
CA ASN A 41 -3.27 -23.61 -0.56
C ASN A 41 -3.94 -23.75 0.82
N GLY A 42 -4.85 -24.71 0.98
CA GLY A 42 -5.47 -25.00 2.28
C GLY A 42 -6.61 -24.06 2.68
N GLY A 43 -6.97 -23.08 1.83
CA GLY A 43 -8.12 -22.20 2.06
C GLY A 43 -7.80 -20.92 2.84
N ASN A 44 -6.53 -20.56 2.95
CA ASN A 44 -6.10 -19.28 3.51
C ASN A 44 -6.27 -18.13 2.50
N ASP A 45 -6.29 -16.91 3.02
CA ASP A 45 -6.27 -15.69 2.23
C ASP A 45 -5.01 -15.62 1.35
N TYR A 46 -5.18 -15.08 0.15
CA TYR A 46 -4.09 -14.86 -0.80
C TYR A 46 -4.37 -13.61 -1.61
N PHE A 47 -3.35 -13.06 -2.24
CA PHE A 47 -3.51 -11.94 -3.15
C PHE A 47 -3.06 -12.29 -4.56
N VAL A 48 -3.58 -11.53 -5.52
CA VAL A 48 -3.05 -11.46 -6.88
C VAL A 48 -2.47 -10.06 -7.07
N ALA A 49 -1.21 -10.01 -7.51
CA ALA A 49 -0.50 -8.76 -7.75
C ALA A 49 -0.63 -8.34 -9.22
N PHE A 50 -0.73 -7.03 -9.45
CA PHE A 50 -0.90 -6.41 -10.75
C PHE A 50 0.02 -5.21 -10.91
N ALA A 51 0.44 -4.98 -12.15
CA ALA A 51 1.23 -3.80 -12.49
C ALA A 51 0.40 -2.52 -12.66
N GLN A 52 -0.90 -2.68 -12.94
CA GLN A 52 -1.81 -1.60 -13.31
C GLN A 52 -3.04 -1.65 -12.41
N TYR A 53 -3.45 -0.48 -11.93
CA TYR A 53 -4.61 -0.35 -11.05
C TYR A 53 -5.89 -0.82 -11.76
N GLU A 54 -6.07 -0.46 -13.03
CA GLU A 54 -7.27 -0.76 -13.81
C GLU A 54 -7.46 -2.28 -13.95
N ARG A 55 -6.35 -3.01 -14.12
CA ARG A 55 -6.38 -4.48 -14.18
C ARG A 55 -6.72 -5.10 -12.83
N ALA A 56 -6.17 -4.56 -11.74
CA ALA A 56 -6.49 -5.00 -10.38
C ALA A 56 -7.97 -4.77 -10.06
N LEU A 57 -8.49 -3.59 -10.40
CA LEU A 57 -9.89 -3.23 -10.17
C LEU A 57 -10.85 -4.09 -11.00
N ALA A 58 -10.57 -4.27 -12.29
CA ALA A 58 -11.40 -5.13 -13.14
C ALA A 58 -11.38 -6.59 -12.65
N PHE A 59 -10.26 -7.04 -12.07
CA PHE A 59 -10.16 -8.37 -11.48
C PHE A 59 -10.96 -8.49 -10.17
N SER A 60 -10.86 -7.52 -9.26
CA SER A 60 -11.59 -7.55 -7.99
C SER A 60 -13.10 -7.55 -8.21
N GLN A 61 -13.60 -6.70 -9.11
CA GLN A 61 -15.03 -6.61 -9.43
C GLN A 61 -15.61 -7.89 -10.03
N ARG A 62 -14.78 -8.72 -10.68
CA ARG A 62 -15.20 -9.97 -11.32
C ARG A 62 -15.00 -11.20 -10.43
N SER A 63 -14.28 -11.06 -9.32
CA SER A 63 -13.86 -12.17 -8.48
C SER A 63 -14.70 -12.22 -7.20
N LYS A 64 -15.35 -13.35 -6.95
CA LYS A 64 -16.07 -13.55 -5.68
C LYS A 64 -15.08 -13.59 -4.52
N GLY A 65 -15.46 -12.96 -3.41
CA GLY A 65 -14.63 -12.89 -2.21
C GLY A 65 -13.35 -12.06 -2.36
N ALA A 66 -13.25 -11.22 -3.40
CA ALA A 66 -12.14 -10.29 -3.55
C ALA A 66 -12.40 -8.97 -2.80
N GLU A 67 -11.34 -8.35 -2.28
CA GLU A 67 -11.36 -6.99 -1.73
C GLU A 67 -11.05 -5.95 -2.81
N GLU A 68 -11.28 -4.67 -2.48
CA GLU A 68 -10.82 -3.59 -3.34
C GLU A 68 -9.28 -3.59 -3.45
N PRO A 69 -8.72 -3.17 -4.60
CA PRO A 69 -7.28 -3.16 -4.76
C PRO A 69 -6.59 -2.27 -3.74
N LEU A 70 -5.60 -2.82 -3.06
CA LEU A 70 -4.62 -2.08 -2.29
C LEU A 70 -3.39 -1.81 -3.16
N VAL A 71 -2.60 -0.82 -2.76
CA VAL A 71 -1.32 -0.51 -3.40
C VAL A 71 -0.19 -0.77 -2.43
N LEU A 72 0.78 -1.57 -2.88
CA LEU A 72 2.05 -1.71 -2.20
C LEU A 72 2.96 -0.55 -2.60
N ILE A 73 3.42 0.20 -1.60
CA ILE A 73 4.33 1.31 -1.78
C ILE A 73 5.65 1.08 -1.05
N ARG A 74 6.70 1.69 -1.59
CA ARG A 74 7.98 1.88 -0.90
C ARG A 74 8.01 3.25 -0.24
N GLN A 75 8.54 3.27 0.98
CA GLN A 75 8.86 4.47 1.72
C GLN A 75 10.32 4.36 2.18
N SER A 76 11.21 5.19 1.64
CA SER A 76 12.60 5.31 2.10
C SER A 76 12.72 6.28 3.28
N ARG A 77 11.76 7.19 3.41
CA ARG A 77 11.62 8.12 4.53
C ARG A 77 10.15 8.39 4.77
N TYR A 78 9.70 8.26 6.02
CA TYR A 78 8.29 8.39 6.36
C TYR A 78 8.07 9.15 7.66
N VAL A 79 6.87 9.71 7.81
CA VAL A 79 6.40 10.31 9.05
C VAL A 79 5.58 9.27 9.79
N ASN A 80 5.98 8.95 11.00
CA ASN A 80 5.21 8.15 11.93
C ASN A 80 4.40 9.08 12.84
N GLU A 81 3.19 8.65 13.18
CA GLU A 81 2.34 9.34 14.15
C GLU A 81 1.89 8.33 15.21
N PRO A 82 2.72 8.04 16.22
CA PRO A 82 2.37 7.05 17.24
C PRO A 82 1.17 7.48 18.10
N ILE A 83 0.97 8.79 18.26
CA ILE A 83 -0.21 9.39 18.91
C ILE A 83 -0.62 10.62 18.11
N PRO A 84 -1.94 10.95 18.06
CA PRO A 84 -2.44 12.08 17.30
C PRO A 84 -1.70 13.38 17.61
N GLY A 85 -1.18 14.04 16.57
CA GLY A 85 -0.42 15.29 16.65
C GLY A 85 1.06 15.15 17.02
N LYS A 86 1.56 13.93 17.28
CA LYS A 86 2.99 13.70 17.50
C LYS A 86 3.61 13.08 16.25
N PHE A 87 4.34 13.89 15.48
CA PHE A 87 4.97 13.46 14.24
C PHE A 87 6.45 13.16 14.44
N GLU A 88 6.87 11.95 14.03
CA GLU A 88 8.24 11.47 14.14
C GLU A 88 8.75 11.09 12.74
N VAL A 89 9.83 11.71 12.28
CA VAL A 89 10.45 11.34 11.00
C VAL A 89 11.36 10.15 11.19
N VAL A 90 11.12 9.11 10.38
CA VAL A 90 11.96 7.92 10.35
C VAL A 90 12.65 7.84 8.99
N ASN A 91 13.97 7.76 9.02
CA ASN A 91 14.80 7.44 7.86
C ASN A 91 15.02 5.94 7.84
N GLY A 92 14.41 5.24 6.88
CA GLY A 92 14.49 3.79 6.79
C GLY A 92 13.55 3.27 5.72
N GLU A 93 14.03 2.35 4.90
CA GLU A 93 13.21 1.70 3.88
C GLU A 93 12.19 0.77 4.53
N ARG A 94 10.92 0.92 4.13
CA ARG A 94 9.86 -0.03 4.42
C ARG A 94 8.89 -0.16 3.27
N LEU A 95 8.20 -1.29 3.25
CA LEU A 95 7.05 -1.56 2.40
C LEU A 95 5.77 -1.46 3.22
N THR A 96 4.74 -0.83 2.67
CA THR A 96 3.42 -0.76 3.30
C THR A 96 2.31 -0.83 2.27
N GLU A 97 1.17 -1.37 2.68
CA GLU A 97 -0.06 -1.40 1.89
C GLU A 97 -0.96 -0.22 2.24
N TRP A 98 -1.39 0.50 1.21
CA TRP A 98 -2.29 1.64 1.30
C TRP A 98 -3.55 1.44 0.47
N GLN A 99 -4.60 2.19 0.81
CA GLN A 99 -5.72 2.40 -0.11
C GLN A 99 -5.24 3.21 -1.32
N VAL A 100 -5.68 2.84 -2.52
CA VAL A 100 -5.24 3.52 -3.76
C VAL A 100 -5.55 5.02 -3.74
N GLN A 101 -6.67 5.41 -3.12
CA GLN A 101 -7.06 6.81 -2.95
C GLN A 101 -6.04 7.65 -2.16
N TRP A 102 -5.25 7.04 -1.27
CA TRP A 102 -4.22 7.74 -0.50
C TRP A 102 -2.99 8.13 -1.34
N LEU A 103 -2.87 7.63 -2.58
CA LEU A 103 -1.77 8.03 -3.48
C LEU A 103 -1.92 9.48 -3.97
N VAL A 104 -3.15 9.99 -4.01
CA VAL A 104 -3.43 11.33 -4.54
C VAL A 104 -2.90 12.36 -3.56
N GLY A 105 -1.93 13.19 -4.00
CA GLY A 105 -1.33 14.24 -3.19
C GLY A 105 -0.22 13.78 -2.22
N SER A 106 -0.05 12.48 -2.03
CA SER A 106 0.89 11.92 -1.04
C SER A 106 2.24 11.49 -1.63
N LYS A 107 2.53 11.81 -2.91
CA LYS A 107 3.84 11.50 -3.49
C LYS A 107 4.90 12.39 -2.86
N ARG A 108 5.94 11.80 -2.28
CA ARG A 108 7.01 12.54 -1.61
C ARG A 108 7.77 13.39 -2.63
N THR A 109 7.78 14.70 -2.42
CA THR A 109 8.67 15.62 -3.13
C THR A 109 9.83 16.03 -2.20
N PRO A 110 10.94 16.56 -2.74
CA PRO A 110 11.94 17.23 -1.92
C PRO A 110 11.29 18.28 -1.01
N GLY A 111 11.64 18.29 0.28
CA GLY A 111 11.07 19.20 1.27
C GLY A 111 9.64 18.89 1.74
N ALA A 112 8.98 17.84 1.24
CA ALA A 112 7.58 17.56 1.58
C ALA A 112 7.39 17.25 3.07
N ILE A 113 8.30 16.47 3.66
CA ILE A 113 8.25 16.11 5.07
C ILE A 113 8.54 17.33 5.94
N GLU A 114 9.52 18.14 5.56
CA GLU A 114 9.88 19.37 6.26
C GLU A 114 8.69 20.34 6.30
N ARG A 115 8.06 20.61 5.15
CA ARG A 115 6.84 21.44 5.07
C ARG A 115 5.70 20.87 5.89
N PHE A 116 5.47 19.55 5.82
CA PHE A 116 4.44 18.90 6.62
C PHE A 116 4.67 19.12 8.12
N LEU A 117 5.90 18.96 8.60
CA LEU A 117 6.22 19.23 10.00
C LEU A 117 6.06 20.70 10.36
N GLU A 118 6.40 21.64 9.47
CA GLU A 118 6.20 23.07 9.70
C GLU A 118 4.72 23.44 9.81
N GLU A 119 3.87 22.89 8.95
CA GLU A 119 2.41 23.09 8.98
C GLU A 119 1.76 22.52 10.25
N HIS A 120 2.39 21.49 10.85
CA HIS A 120 1.88 20.79 12.01
C HIS A 120 2.63 21.12 13.32
N LYS A 121 3.58 22.06 13.28
CA LYS A 121 4.14 22.69 14.48
C LYS A 121 3.09 23.64 15.06
N LYS A 122 2.47 23.24 16.17
CA LYS A 122 1.75 24.15 17.05
C LYS A 122 2.70 24.90 17.97
#